data_AF-A0A7S2ADH2-F1
#
_entry.id   AF-A0A7S2ADH2-F1
#
_cell.length_a   1.000
_cell.length_b   1.000
_cell.length_c   1.000
_cell.angle_alpha   90.00
_cell.angle_beta   90.00
_cell.angle_gamma   90.00
#
_symmetry.space_group_name_H-M   'P 1'
#
loop_
_entity.id
_entity.type
_entity.pdbx_description
1 polymer ?
#
loop_
_entity_poly.entity_id
_entity_poly.type
_entity_poly.pdbx_seq_one_letter_code
_entity_poly.pdbx_strand_id
1 'polypeptide(L)'
;MAEDRKKMVVETFRRFDANGDGLITRDELASVFRLLCKNGKGWDDASIDALMVAADTNRDGKIQYEEFVNWVMNDASKKSAAKEEEPLAVNYRVFLPERFEVDITARYAMDKLTLGEGGYGKVFIARDRELSSRRVAVKKVTKTSSKSVPEALANEIRVMKELDHPCICKLLGTFDQGRVMFFIMELCEGGELFDRIIANGKIDVRLSADIVGQVSSAL
;
A
#
# COMPACT_ATOMS: atom_id res chain seq x y z
N MET A 1 -9.52 -9.00 -11.55
CA MET A 1 -9.64 -7.59 -11.10
C MET A 1 -10.53 -7.42 -9.86
N ALA A 2 -11.84 -7.66 -9.92
CA ALA A 2 -12.71 -7.53 -8.74
C ALA A 2 -12.54 -8.70 -7.74
N GLU A 3 -12.47 -9.92 -8.25
CA GLU A 3 -12.30 -11.15 -7.45
C GLU A 3 -10.99 -11.17 -6.64
N ASP A 4 -9.93 -10.66 -7.25
CA ASP A 4 -8.59 -10.53 -6.65
C ASP A 4 -8.58 -9.55 -5.47
N ARG A 5 -9.24 -8.40 -5.61
CA ARG A 5 -9.40 -7.45 -4.50
C ARG A 5 -10.22 -8.06 -3.36
N LYS A 6 -11.25 -8.84 -3.69
CA LYS A 6 -12.12 -9.48 -2.69
C LYS A 6 -11.28 -10.41 -1.81
N LYS A 7 -10.45 -11.27 -2.42
CA LYS A 7 -9.53 -12.16 -1.71
C LYS A 7 -8.57 -11.44 -0.76
N MET A 8 -7.98 -10.33 -1.20
CA MET A 8 -7.07 -9.53 -0.39
C MET A 8 -7.77 -8.91 0.84
N VAL A 9 -9.00 -8.42 0.64
CA VAL A 9 -9.84 -7.88 1.72
C VAL A 9 -10.24 -8.97 2.71
N VAL A 10 -10.53 -10.20 2.25
CA VAL A 10 -10.80 -11.35 3.13
C VAL A 10 -9.59 -11.72 3.99
N GLU A 11 -8.41 -11.82 3.38
CA GLU A 11 -7.17 -12.17 4.10
C GLU A 11 -6.86 -11.12 5.17
N THR A 12 -7.13 -9.85 4.84
CA THR A 12 -6.95 -8.72 5.74
C THR A 12 -7.96 -8.77 6.87
N PHE A 13 -9.24 -9.05 6.61
CA PHE A 13 -10.31 -9.21 7.60
C PHE A 13 -9.99 -10.32 8.63
N ARG A 14 -9.53 -11.48 8.17
CA ARG A 14 -9.13 -12.61 9.05
C ARG A 14 -7.99 -12.29 10.01
N ARG A 15 -7.23 -11.23 9.75
CA ARG A 15 -6.18 -10.78 10.68
C ARG A 15 -6.73 -9.85 11.77
N PHE A 16 -7.87 -9.21 11.53
CA PHE A 16 -8.55 -8.34 12.52
C PHE A 16 -9.49 -9.13 13.42
N ASP A 17 -10.13 -10.16 12.87
CA ASP A 17 -10.97 -11.11 13.59
C ASP A 17 -10.10 -12.04 14.47
N ALA A 18 -9.75 -11.54 15.66
CA ALA A 18 -8.83 -12.21 16.58
C ALA A 18 -9.42 -13.48 17.21
N ASN A 19 -10.76 -13.57 17.29
CA ASN A 19 -11.47 -14.69 17.89
C ASN A 19 -11.99 -15.70 16.83
N GLY A 20 -11.98 -15.33 15.54
CA GLY A 20 -12.38 -16.17 14.42
C GLY A 20 -13.89 -16.28 14.22
N ASP A 21 -14.68 -15.36 14.77
CA ASP A 21 -16.15 -15.39 14.75
C ASP A 21 -16.77 -14.80 13.48
N GLY A 22 -15.94 -14.26 12.58
CA GLY A 22 -16.38 -13.65 11.32
C GLY A 22 -16.94 -12.23 11.48
N LEU A 23 -16.77 -11.62 12.65
CA LEU A 23 -17.18 -10.25 12.97
C LEU A 23 -15.94 -9.43 13.37
N ILE A 24 -16.01 -8.12 13.15
CA ILE A 24 -15.04 -7.18 13.74
C ILE A 24 -15.79 -6.33 14.74
N THR A 25 -15.51 -6.56 16.01
CA THR A 25 -15.99 -5.69 17.09
C THR A 25 -15.14 -4.42 17.20
N ARG A 26 -15.71 -3.39 17.83
CA ARG A 26 -14.98 -2.15 18.16
C ARG A 26 -13.69 -2.44 18.93
N ASP A 27 -13.74 -3.38 19.86
CA ASP A 27 -12.58 -3.71 20.70
C ASP A 27 -11.51 -4.49 19.94
N GLU A 28 -11.88 -5.38 19.01
CA GLU A 28 -10.92 -6.06 18.13
C GLU A 28 -10.24 -5.07 17.19
N LEU A 29 -11.04 -4.19 16.58
CA LEU A 29 -10.55 -3.13 15.72
C LEU A 29 -9.59 -2.21 16.49
N ALA A 30 -10.03 -1.70 17.64
CA ALA A 30 -9.22 -0.83 18.50
C ALA A 30 -7.96 -1.53 19.03
N SER A 31 -8.04 -2.81 19.40
CA SER A 31 -6.90 -3.57 19.91
C SER A 31 -5.83 -3.76 18.84
N VAL A 32 -6.23 -4.04 17.60
CA VAL A 32 -5.27 -4.16 16.48
C VAL A 32 -4.64 -2.80 16.17
N PHE A 33 -5.43 -1.73 16.12
CA PHE A 33 -4.90 -0.38 15.90
C PHE A 33 -3.95 0.08 17.01
N ARG A 34 -4.26 -0.21 18.27
CA ARG A 34 -3.39 0.07 19.42
C ARG A 34 -2.11 -0.77 19.38
N LEU A 35 -2.18 -2.03 18.91
CA LEU A 35 -1.02 -2.91 18.78
C LEU A 35 -0.06 -2.49 17.66
N LEU A 36 -0.61 -1.99 16.55
CA LEU A 36 0.18 -1.48 15.41
C LEU A 36 0.84 -0.12 15.73
N CYS A 37 0.23 0.67 16.61
CA CYS A 37 0.70 2.01 16.97
C CYS A 37 1.38 2.04 18.35
N LYS A 38 2.52 1.34 18.52
CA LYS A 38 3.30 1.37 19.78
C LYS A 38 3.80 2.77 20.24
N ASN A 39 3.50 3.85 19.51
CA ASN A 39 3.86 5.23 19.86
C ASN A 39 2.68 6.23 19.95
N GLY A 40 1.43 5.76 20.09
CA GLY A 40 0.34 6.60 20.63
C GLY A 40 -0.08 7.84 19.82
N LYS A 41 0.23 7.91 18.52
CA LYS A 41 -0.31 8.93 17.60
C LYS A 41 -0.81 8.25 16.34
N GLY A 42 -2.12 8.29 16.12
CA GLY A 42 -2.67 7.93 14.82
C GLY A 42 -4.19 7.76 14.82
N TRP A 43 -4.76 7.15 15.85
CA TRP A 43 -6.18 6.81 15.87
C TRP A 43 -6.73 7.05 17.27
N ASP A 44 -7.50 8.12 17.41
CA ASP A 44 -8.30 8.37 18.60
C ASP A 44 -9.60 7.55 18.54
N ASP A 45 -10.22 7.36 19.70
CA ASP A 45 -11.49 6.63 19.82
C ASP A 45 -12.56 7.23 18.88
N ALA A 46 -12.51 8.55 18.61
CA ALA A 46 -13.40 9.22 17.67
C ALA A 46 -13.21 8.77 16.21
N SER A 47 -11.97 8.59 15.75
CA SER A 47 -11.69 8.07 14.40
C SER A 47 -12.10 6.60 14.27
N ILE A 48 -11.97 5.82 15.34
CA ILE A 48 -12.43 4.43 15.39
C ILE A 48 -13.96 4.38 15.33
N ASP A 49 -14.65 5.23 16.09
CA ASP A 49 -16.10 5.30 16.08
C ASP A 49 -16.63 5.75 14.70
N ALA A 50 -15.96 6.70 14.04
CA ALA A 50 -16.32 7.11 12.69
C ALA A 50 -16.15 5.98 11.66
N LEU A 51 -15.09 5.17 11.77
CA LEU A 51 -14.87 4.01 10.91
C LEU A 51 -15.92 2.92 11.16
N MET A 52 -16.27 2.67 12.42
CA MET A 52 -17.34 1.74 12.79
C MET A 52 -18.67 2.15 12.17
N VAL A 53 -19.06 3.42 12.32
CA VAL A 53 -20.32 3.94 11.75
C VAL A 53 -20.35 3.88 10.22
N ALA A 54 -19.20 4.09 9.56
CA ALA A 54 -19.13 4.07 8.10
C ALA A 54 -19.24 2.65 7.53
N ALA A 55 -18.70 1.65 8.23
CA ALA A 55 -18.67 0.26 7.78
C ALA A 55 -19.92 -0.54 8.24
N ASP A 56 -20.45 -0.26 9.42
CA ASP A 56 -21.64 -0.90 10.00
C ASP A 56 -22.92 -0.40 9.31
N THR A 57 -23.35 -1.14 8.28
CA THR A 57 -24.47 -0.76 7.41
C THR A 57 -25.81 -1.09 8.06
N ASN A 58 -25.87 -2.18 8.81
CA ASN A 58 -27.07 -2.67 9.49
C ASN A 58 -27.27 -2.05 10.89
N ARG A 59 -26.26 -1.32 11.41
CA ARG A 59 -26.22 -0.64 12.70
C ARG A 59 -26.32 -1.57 13.90
N ASP A 60 -25.73 -2.77 13.80
CA ASP A 60 -25.70 -3.75 14.89
C ASP A 60 -24.54 -3.51 15.88
N GLY A 61 -23.71 -2.50 15.64
CA GLY A 61 -22.55 -2.13 16.46
C GLY A 61 -21.32 -2.99 16.20
N LYS A 62 -21.36 -3.86 15.20
CA LYS A 62 -20.28 -4.71 14.73
C LYS A 62 -20.12 -4.54 13.22
N ILE A 63 -18.94 -4.85 12.70
CA ILE A 63 -18.74 -4.87 11.26
C ILE A 63 -18.74 -6.32 10.82
N GLN A 64 -19.76 -6.71 10.07
CA GLN A 64 -19.83 -8.05 9.48
C GLN A 64 -18.91 -8.11 8.25
N TYR A 65 -18.43 -9.31 7.91
CA TYR A 65 -17.56 -9.52 6.75
C TYR A 65 -18.16 -8.97 5.45
N GLU A 66 -19.44 -9.23 5.17
CA GLU A 66 -20.14 -8.70 4.02
C GLU A 66 -20.21 -7.18 4.02
N GLU A 67 -20.40 -6.56 5.18
CA GLU A 67 -20.46 -5.09 5.32
C GLU A 67 -19.09 -4.46 5.09
N PHE A 68 -18.03 -5.04 5.66
CA PHE A 68 -16.66 -4.61 5.42
C PHE A 68 -16.29 -4.72 3.94
N VAL A 69 -16.57 -5.87 3.31
CA VAL A 69 -16.28 -6.09 1.89
C VAL A 69 -17.09 -5.14 1.02
N ASN A 70 -18.39 -4.99 1.30
CA ASN A 70 -19.24 -4.07 0.55
C ASN A 70 -18.79 -2.63 0.74
N TRP A 71 -18.43 -2.21 1.94
CA TRP A 71 -17.89 -0.87 2.20
C TRP A 71 -16.60 -0.62 1.41
N VAL A 72 -15.61 -1.50 1.52
CA VAL A 72 -14.33 -1.39 0.80
C VAL A 72 -14.49 -1.46 -0.72
N MET A 73 -15.44 -2.25 -1.22
CA MET A 73 -15.67 -2.42 -2.66
C MET A 73 -16.56 -1.34 -3.26
N ASN A 74 -17.53 -0.83 -2.51
CA ASN A 74 -18.49 0.18 -2.97
C ASN A 74 -17.85 1.57 -3.02
N ASP A 75 -16.89 1.84 -2.12
CA ASP A 75 -16.03 3.02 -2.17
C ASP A 75 -15.18 3.08 -3.46
N ALA A 76 -14.78 1.91 -3.97
CA ALA A 76 -14.07 1.80 -5.24
C ALA A 76 -14.97 2.00 -6.48
N SER A 77 -16.27 1.71 -6.40
CA SER A 77 -17.22 1.82 -7.52
C SER A 77 -17.93 3.17 -7.63
N LYS A 78 -17.92 4.02 -6.59
CA LYS A 78 -18.49 5.38 -6.64
C LYS A 78 -17.58 6.43 -7.31
N LYS A 79 -16.38 6.04 -7.81
CA LYS A 79 -15.42 6.97 -8.46
C LYS A 79 -15.81 7.46 -9.86
N SER A 80 -17.04 7.25 -10.32
CA SER A 80 -17.51 7.74 -11.62
C SER A 80 -18.92 8.31 -11.58
N ALA A 81 -19.18 9.31 -10.73
CA ALA A 81 -20.08 10.42 -11.04
C ALA A 81 -20.14 11.44 -9.87
N ALA A 82 -19.86 12.70 -10.22
CA ALA A 82 -20.17 13.94 -9.50
C ALA A 82 -19.34 14.35 -8.25
N LYS A 83 -18.61 15.46 -8.47
CA LYS A 83 -18.17 16.59 -7.62
C LYS A 83 -18.22 16.51 -6.09
N GLU A 84 -17.06 16.89 -5.52
CA GLU A 84 -16.83 17.68 -4.29
C GLU A 84 -17.67 17.33 -3.05
N GLU A 85 -17.16 16.38 -2.26
CA GLU A 85 -16.95 16.48 -0.81
C GLU A 85 -15.87 15.44 -0.47
N GLU A 86 -14.81 15.83 0.24
CA GLU A 86 -13.68 14.94 0.52
C GLU A 86 -14.14 13.70 1.30
N PRO A 87 -14.10 12.49 0.71
CA PRO A 87 -14.43 11.30 1.47
C PRO A 87 -13.29 11.06 2.43
N LEU A 88 -13.61 10.86 3.71
CA LEU A 88 -12.69 10.43 4.76
C LEU A 88 -11.80 9.31 4.21
N ALA A 89 -10.58 9.68 3.79
CA ALA A 89 -9.60 8.79 3.21
C ALA A 89 -9.05 7.93 4.34
N VAL A 90 -9.80 6.90 4.72
CA VAL A 90 -9.29 5.83 5.56
C VAL A 90 -8.19 5.17 4.73
N ASN A 91 -6.96 5.60 5.01
CA ASN A 91 -5.79 5.14 4.29
C ASN A 91 -5.58 3.65 4.66
N TYR A 92 -6.22 2.76 3.90
CA TYR A 92 -6.10 1.31 4.06
C TYR A 92 -4.64 0.83 3.95
N ARG A 93 -3.74 1.69 3.49
CA ARG A 93 -2.31 1.40 3.37
C ARG A 93 -1.57 1.53 4.71
N VAL A 94 -2.19 2.14 5.73
CA VAL A 94 -1.77 2.02 7.13
C VAL A 94 -1.73 0.54 7.53
N PHE A 95 -2.60 -0.28 6.95
CA PHE A 95 -2.66 -1.72 7.17
C PHE A 95 -1.82 -2.55 6.20
N LEU A 96 -0.94 -1.93 5.39
CA LEU A 96 -0.02 -2.70 4.56
C LEU A 96 0.77 -3.66 5.48
N PRO A 97 0.60 -4.98 5.33
CA PRO A 97 1.14 -5.93 6.28
C PRO A 97 2.65 -5.92 6.15
N GLU A 98 3.32 -5.41 7.19
CA GLU A 98 4.74 -5.69 7.39
C GLU A 98 4.85 -7.17 7.72
N ARG A 99 5.37 -7.95 6.77
CA ARG A 99 5.55 -9.39 6.95
C ARG A 99 6.94 -9.65 7.48
N PHE A 100 7.03 -9.83 8.80
CA PHE A 100 8.28 -10.15 9.50
C PHE A 100 8.61 -11.63 9.38
N GLU A 101 9.86 -11.93 9.03
CA GLU A 101 10.42 -13.28 8.94
C GLU A 101 9.72 -14.21 7.93
N VAL A 102 8.84 -13.67 7.09
CA VAL A 102 8.20 -14.42 6.01
C VAL A 102 9.10 -14.38 4.79
N ASP A 103 9.30 -15.55 4.17
CA ASP A 103 10.00 -15.59 2.90
C ASP A 103 9.20 -14.94 1.77
N ILE A 104 9.75 -13.88 1.19
CA ILE A 104 9.17 -13.19 0.05
C ILE A 104 8.94 -14.16 -1.12
N THR A 105 9.79 -15.19 -1.28
CA THR A 105 9.69 -16.14 -2.40
C THR A 105 8.44 -17.02 -2.34
N ALA A 106 7.82 -17.14 -1.15
CA ALA A 106 6.57 -17.86 -0.98
C ALA A 106 5.42 -17.20 -1.76
N ARG A 107 5.41 -15.85 -1.83
CA ARG A 107 4.39 -15.07 -2.54
C ARG A 107 4.84 -14.53 -3.88
N TYR A 108 6.10 -14.12 -4.01
CA TYR A 108 6.61 -13.46 -5.21
C TYR A 108 7.70 -14.30 -5.88
N ALA A 109 7.46 -14.69 -7.13
CA ALA A 109 8.51 -15.22 -7.99
C ALA A 109 9.34 -14.06 -8.55
N MET A 110 10.51 -13.81 -7.95
CA MET A 110 11.45 -12.79 -8.45
C MET A 110 12.07 -13.23 -9.77
N ASP A 111 12.11 -12.31 -10.72
CA ASP A 111 12.77 -12.50 -12.00
C ASP A 111 14.30 -12.31 -11.85
N LYS A 112 15.08 -12.88 -12.78
CA LYS A 112 16.55 -12.77 -12.72
C LYS A 112 17.07 -11.40 -13.15
N LEU A 113 16.25 -10.65 -13.90
CA LEU A 113 16.62 -9.36 -14.44
C LEU A 113 16.39 -8.24 -13.41
N THR A 114 17.47 -7.53 -13.06
CA THR A 114 17.40 -6.26 -12.32
C THR A 114 16.87 -5.15 -13.22
N LEU A 115 15.84 -4.44 -12.78
CA LEU A 115 15.32 -3.22 -13.43
C LEU A 115 16.26 -2.03 -13.26
N GLY A 116 16.94 -1.98 -12.11
CA GLY A 116 17.82 -0.88 -11.76
C GLY A 116 18.63 -1.19 -10.52
N GLU A 117 19.81 -0.60 -10.46
CA GLU A 117 20.72 -0.64 -9.31
C GLU A 117 21.08 0.80 -8.96
N GLY A 118 20.75 1.22 -7.73
CA GLY A 118 21.00 2.57 -7.24
C GLY A 118 21.60 2.55 -5.84
N GLY A 119 21.93 3.73 -5.31
CA GLY A 119 22.56 3.87 -3.99
C GLY A 119 21.73 3.32 -2.81
N TYR A 120 20.45 3.06 -3.03
CA TYR A 120 19.50 2.57 -2.02
C TYR A 120 19.16 1.08 -2.16
N GLY A 121 19.77 0.35 -3.10
CA GLY A 121 19.57 -1.09 -3.28
C GLY A 121 19.31 -1.53 -4.73
N LYS A 122 18.84 -2.78 -4.88
CA LYS A 122 18.56 -3.41 -6.19
C LYS A 122 17.07 -3.57 -6.39
N VAL A 123 16.59 -3.28 -7.60
CA VAL A 123 15.18 -3.43 -7.96
C VAL A 123 15.02 -4.57 -8.96
N PHE A 124 14.08 -5.48 -8.68
CA PHE A 124 13.79 -6.65 -9.51
C PHE A 124 12.33 -6.60 -9.98
N ILE A 125 12.03 -7.22 -11.13
CA ILE A 125 10.63 -7.58 -11.44
C ILE A 125 10.29 -8.82 -10.61
N ALA A 126 9.06 -8.92 -10.11
CA ALA A 126 8.54 -10.17 -9.59
C ALA A 126 7.09 -10.41 -10.06
N ARG A 127 6.64 -11.65 -10.02
CA ARG A 127 5.22 -12.03 -10.22
C ARG A 127 4.60 -12.47 -8.91
N ASP A 128 3.45 -11.89 -8.58
CA ASP A 128 2.60 -12.35 -7.47
C ASP A 128 2.00 -13.73 -7.82
N ARG A 129 2.23 -14.71 -6.95
CA ARG A 129 1.78 -16.10 -7.13
C ARG A 129 0.32 -16.31 -6.71
N GLU A 130 -0.22 -15.45 -5.84
CA GLU A 130 -1.56 -15.59 -5.25
C GLU A 130 -2.61 -14.80 -6.03
N LEU A 131 -2.24 -13.61 -6.51
CA LEU A 131 -3.14 -12.66 -7.17
C LEU A 131 -2.86 -12.55 -8.67
N SER A 132 -3.64 -13.28 -9.48
CA SER A 132 -3.71 -13.22 -10.96
C SER A 132 -2.39 -12.97 -11.72
N SER A 133 -1.25 -13.49 -11.23
CA SER A 133 0.08 -13.28 -11.84
C SER A 133 0.45 -11.81 -12.08
N ARG A 134 0.01 -10.89 -11.21
CA ARG A 134 0.37 -9.47 -11.29
C ARG A 134 1.89 -9.30 -11.23
N ARG A 135 2.45 -8.50 -12.15
CA ARG A 135 3.86 -8.08 -12.10
C ARG A 135 4.03 -6.88 -11.18
N VAL A 136 5.10 -6.90 -10.39
CA VAL A 136 5.46 -5.87 -9.40
C VAL A 136 6.95 -5.54 -9.50
N ALA A 137 7.32 -4.37 -9.01
CA ALA A 137 8.72 -4.01 -8.79
C ALA A 137 9.08 -4.30 -7.32
N VAL A 138 10.18 -5.01 -7.09
CA VAL A 138 10.66 -5.39 -5.76
C VAL A 138 11.99 -4.69 -5.50
N LYS A 139 11.98 -3.68 -4.62
CA LYS A 139 13.21 -3.00 -4.18
C LYS A 139 13.77 -3.70 -2.95
N LYS A 140 14.94 -4.31 -3.10
CA LYS A 140 15.71 -4.98 -2.04
C LYS A 140 16.69 -4.00 -1.41
N VAL A 141 16.51 -3.72 -0.12
CA VAL A 141 17.34 -2.81 0.68
C VAL A 141 18.04 -3.60 1.78
N THR A 142 19.34 -3.39 1.97
CA THR A 142 20.09 -4.04 3.07
C THR A 142 20.09 -3.12 4.28
N LYS A 143 19.71 -3.64 5.44
CA LYS A 143 19.75 -2.93 6.72
C LYS A 143 21.18 -2.91 7.24
N THR A 144 21.83 -1.75 7.15
CA THR A 144 23.13 -1.53 7.77
C THR A 144 22.98 -1.30 9.28
N SER A 145 23.93 -1.83 10.06
CA SER A 145 23.89 -1.85 11.53
C SER A 145 24.17 -0.49 12.21
N SER A 146 24.17 0.62 11.46
CA SER A 146 24.37 1.95 12.04
C SER A 146 23.06 2.47 12.65
N LYS A 147 23.16 3.18 13.77
CA LYS A 147 22.00 3.68 14.54
C LYS A 147 21.05 4.61 13.75
N SER A 148 21.50 5.19 12.64
CA SER A 148 20.74 6.15 11.82
C SER A 148 19.89 5.53 10.71
N VAL A 149 20.22 4.32 10.25
CA VAL A 149 19.54 3.67 9.11
C VAL A 149 18.15 3.11 9.46
N PRO A 150 17.90 2.57 10.67
CA PRO A 150 16.56 2.15 11.07
C PRO A 150 15.53 3.29 11.01
N GLU A 151 15.91 4.50 11.41
CA GLU A 151 15.04 5.68 11.35
C GLU A 151 14.74 6.12 9.92
N ALA A 152 15.76 6.17 9.06
CA ALA A 152 15.58 6.53 7.66
C ALA A 152 14.67 5.53 6.93
N LEU A 153 14.84 4.23 7.20
CA LEU A 153 14.04 3.15 6.63
C LEU A 153 12.60 3.17 7.15
N ALA A 154 12.41 3.41 8.44
CA ALA A 154 11.09 3.58 9.04
C ALA A 154 10.36 4.80 8.46
N ASN A 155 11.09 5.90 8.25
CA ASN A 155 10.53 7.09 7.62
C ASN A 155 10.16 6.83 6.15
N GLU A 156 11.00 6.13 5.38
CA GLU A 156 10.70 5.76 3.99
C GLU A 156 9.43 4.90 3.91
N ILE A 157 9.29 3.89 4.77
CA ILE A 157 8.08 3.05 4.83
C ILE A 157 6.85 3.90 5.18
N ARG A 158 6.95 4.73 6.23
CA ARG A 158 5.83 5.55 6.71
C ARG A 158 5.35 6.52 5.63
N VAL A 159 6.27 7.27 5.03
CA VAL A 159 5.95 8.20 3.95
C VAL A 159 5.33 7.44 2.78
N MET A 160 5.89 6.32 2.35
CA MET A 160 5.36 5.55 1.22
C MET A 160 4.01 4.85 1.51
N LYS A 161 3.69 4.56 2.78
CA LYS A 161 2.36 4.11 3.20
C LYS A 161 1.34 5.25 3.14
N GLU A 162 1.75 6.47 3.47
CA GLU A 162 0.89 7.66 3.48
C GLU A 162 0.61 8.21 2.07
N LEU A 163 1.53 7.99 1.11
CA LEU A 163 1.39 8.48 -0.26
C LEU A 163 0.39 7.67 -1.11
N ASP A 164 -0.72 8.31 -1.49
CA ASP A 164 -1.66 7.81 -2.50
C ASP A 164 -1.98 8.88 -3.55
N HIS A 165 -1.20 8.91 -4.62
CA HIS A 165 -1.36 9.87 -5.70
C HIS A 165 -1.14 9.19 -7.07
N PRO A 166 -1.92 9.50 -8.12
CA PRO A 166 -1.80 8.87 -9.45
C PRO A 166 -0.40 9.01 -10.09
N CYS A 167 0.33 10.08 -9.79
CA CYS A 167 1.68 10.32 -10.32
C CYS A 167 2.81 9.86 -9.37
N ILE A 168 2.49 9.15 -8.27
CA ILE A 168 3.47 8.62 -7.32
C ILE A 168 3.42 7.08 -7.34
N CYS A 169 4.59 6.45 -7.41
CA CYS A 169 4.69 5.00 -7.37
C CYS A 169 4.16 4.45 -6.05
N LYS A 170 3.19 3.54 -6.15
CA LYS A 170 2.47 2.99 -5.00
C LYS A 170 3.25 1.87 -4.33
N LEU A 171 3.37 1.95 -3.01
CA LEU A 171 3.77 0.82 -2.16
C LEU A 171 2.58 -0.15 -1.99
N LEU A 172 2.82 -1.43 -2.26
CA LEU A 172 1.86 -2.53 -2.17
C LEU A 172 2.10 -3.42 -0.95
N GLY A 173 3.26 -3.31 -0.30
CA GLY A 173 3.58 -4.06 0.92
C GLY A 173 5.09 -4.12 1.18
N THR A 174 5.47 -4.65 2.34
CA THR A 174 6.87 -4.79 2.74
C THR A 174 7.12 -6.16 3.37
N PHE A 175 8.31 -6.72 3.12
CA PHE A 175 8.79 -7.96 3.73
C PHE A 175 10.09 -7.69 4.46
N ASP A 176 10.14 -8.09 5.72
CA ASP A 176 11.30 -7.93 6.58
C ASP A 176 11.95 -9.30 6.81
N GLN A 177 13.15 -9.49 6.28
CA GLN A 177 13.94 -10.72 6.41
C GLN A 177 15.29 -10.41 7.07
N GLY A 178 15.25 -10.07 8.36
CA GLY A 178 16.43 -9.88 9.20
C GLY A 178 17.26 -8.68 8.75
N ARG A 179 18.35 -8.94 8.01
CA ARG A 179 19.26 -7.89 7.47
C ARG A 179 18.78 -7.28 6.16
N VAL A 180 17.69 -7.76 5.59
CA VAL A 180 17.18 -7.29 4.29
C VAL A 180 15.72 -6.93 4.43
N MET A 181 15.34 -5.82 3.80
CA MET A 181 13.95 -5.41 3.64
C MET A 181 13.60 -5.36 2.16
N PHE A 182 12.40 -5.78 1.82
CA PHE A 182 11.87 -5.75 0.47
C PHE A 182 10.64 -4.85 0.42
N PHE A 183 10.63 -3.92 -0.52
CA PHE A 183 9.48 -3.07 -0.82
C PHE A 183 8.82 -3.59 -2.07
N ILE A 184 7.56 -3.96 -1.97
CA ILE A 184 6.74 -4.37 -3.11
C ILE A 184 6.04 -3.12 -3.63
N MET A 185 6.33 -2.75 -4.86
CA MET A 185 5.84 -1.53 -5.49
C MET A 185 5.13 -1.84 -6.80
N GLU A 186 4.31 -0.90 -7.26
CA GLU A 186 3.77 -0.97 -8.62
C GLU A 186 4.90 -0.96 -9.66
N LEU A 187 4.73 -1.78 -10.70
CA LEU A 187 5.68 -1.83 -11.80
C LEU A 187 5.33 -0.74 -12.82
N CYS A 188 6.21 0.25 -12.95
CA CYS A 188 6.11 1.29 -13.98
C CYS A 188 6.87 0.87 -15.24
N GLU A 189 6.16 0.34 -16.24
CA GLU A 189 6.78 -0.21 -17.46
C GLU A 189 7.23 0.85 -18.47
N GLY A 190 6.96 2.13 -18.20
CA GLY A 190 7.30 3.24 -19.09
C GLY A 190 8.80 3.53 -19.21
N GLY A 191 9.64 2.96 -18.34
CA GLY A 191 11.06 3.31 -18.26
C GLY A 191 11.29 4.70 -17.65
N GLU A 192 12.55 5.12 -17.61
CA GLU A 192 12.95 6.39 -17.00
C GLU A 192 12.68 7.59 -17.92
N LEU A 193 12.31 8.71 -17.31
CA LEU A 193 12.09 9.96 -18.05
C LEU A 193 13.37 10.43 -18.73
N PHE A 194 14.50 10.45 -18.01
CA PHE A 194 15.78 10.93 -18.55
C PHE A 194 16.23 10.17 -19.79
N ASP A 195 16.08 8.85 -19.80
CA ASP A 195 16.38 8.02 -20.98
C ASP A 195 15.53 8.42 -22.19
N ARG A 196 14.24 8.72 -21.97
CA ARG A 196 13.35 9.22 -23.03
C ARG A 196 13.75 10.61 -23.53
N ILE A 197 14.28 11.47 -22.67
CA ILE A 197 14.80 12.80 -23.08
C ILE A 197 16.02 12.60 -23.98
N ILE A 198 16.96 11.77 -23.55
CA ILE A 198 18.22 11.53 -24.27
C ILE A 198 17.95 10.87 -25.63
N ALA A 199 17.10 9.85 -25.67
CA ALA A 199 16.79 9.11 -26.90
C ALA A 199 16.12 9.99 -27.97
N ASN A 200 15.26 10.92 -27.57
CA ASN A 200 14.54 11.80 -28.50
C ASN A 200 15.25 13.14 -28.73
N GLY A 201 16.28 13.46 -27.95
CA GLY A 201 17.07 14.70 -28.00
C GLY A 201 16.34 15.97 -27.54
N LYS A 202 15.03 16.08 -27.83
CA LYS A 202 14.17 17.20 -27.44
C LYS A 202 12.79 16.65 -27.09
N ILE A 203 12.20 17.15 -26.01
CA ILE A 203 10.79 16.90 -25.69
C ILE A 203 9.97 18.07 -26.23
N ASP A 204 8.82 17.78 -26.83
CA ASP A 204 7.87 18.82 -27.24
C ASP A 204 7.40 19.66 -26.03
N VAL A 205 7.12 20.95 -26.26
CA VAL A 205 6.73 21.87 -25.18
C VAL A 205 5.43 21.44 -24.51
N ARG A 206 4.47 20.87 -25.25
CA ARG A 206 3.20 20.40 -24.68
C ARG A 206 3.42 19.20 -23.79
N LEU A 207 4.19 18.22 -24.28
CA LEU A 207 4.56 17.05 -23.48
C LEU A 207 5.38 17.44 -22.24
N SER A 208 6.24 18.46 -22.35
CA SER A 208 6.98 19.00 -21.21
C SER A 208 6.04 19.62 -20.17
N ALA A 209 5.04 20.39 -20.60
CA ALA A 209 4.03 20.96 -19.71
C ALA A 209 3.20 19.87 -19.01
N ASP A 210 2.83 18.80 -19.73
CA ASP A 210 2.11 17.66 -19.14
C ASP A 210 2.95 16.95 -18.08
N ILE A 211 4.23 16.70 -18.35
CA ILE A 211 5.16 16.09 -17.39
C ILE A 211 5.30 16.98 -16.15
N VAL A 212 5.50 18.29 -16.33
CA VAL A 212 5.62 19.24 -15.21
C VAL A 212 4.32 19.29 -14.42
N GLY A 213 3.16 19.25 -15.06
CA GLY A 213 1.86 19.20 -14.40
C GLY A 213 1.70 17.94 -13.54
N GLN A 214 2.10 16.77 -14.07
CA GLN A 214 2.08 15.51 -13.33
C GLN A 214 3.02 15.55 -12.12
N VAL A 215 4.25 16.07 -12.29
CA VAL A 215 5.20 16.20 -11.18
C VAL A 215 4.70 17.18 -10.13
N SER A 216 4.18 18.34 -10.55
CA SER A 216 3.67 19.37 -9.64
C SER A 216 2.46 18.89 -8.84
N SER A 217 1.60 18.04 -9.42
CA SER A 217 0.48 17.43 -8.69
C SER A 217 0.93 16.46 -7.58
N ALA A 218 2.17 15.97 -7.65
CA ALA A 218 2.73 15.00 -6.72
C ALA A 218 3.64 15.60 -5.64
N LEU A 219 3.92 16.91 -5.69
CA LEU A 219 4.78 17.65 -4.75
C LEU A 219 3.94 18.40 -3.73
#